data_AF-A0A4P6ESR4-F1
#
_entry.id   AF-A0A4P6ESR4-F1
#
_cell.length_a   1.000
_cell.length_b   1.000
_cell.length_c   1.000
_cell.angle_alpha   90.00
_cell.angle_beta   90.00
_cell.angle_gamma   90.00
#
_symmetry.space_group_name_H-M   'P 1'
#
loop_
_entity.id
_entity.type
_entity.pdbx_description
1 polymer ?
#
loop_
_entity_poly.entity_id
_entity_poly.type
_entity_poly.pdbx_seq_one_letter_code
_entity_poly.pdbx_strand_id
1 'polypeptide(L)'
;MSNFGQQLRQIRQQQGYGLNEFAKELGVSPAYLSNLETGKTQTIQLDILSKLQEQLHLSVNENVPVDDQFIFRLDRLKRLLAELHCSNPRVAEYLVAMAEQGIDLINPAKGSGI
;
A
#
# COMPACT_ATOMS: atom_id res chain seq x y z
N MET A 1 -14.61 3.93 9.50
CA MET A 1 -13.32 3.23 9.30
C MET A 1 -13.56 2.09 8.33
N SER A 2 -13.11 2.21 7.08
CA SER A 2 -13.17 1.10 6.12
C SER A 2 -12.08 0.10 6.47
N ASN A 3 -12.47 -1.12 6.84
CA ASN A 3 -11.50 -2.20 7.04
C ASN A 3 -11.01 -2.67 5.66
N PHE A 4 -9.76 -3.12 5.56
CA PHE A 4 -9.11 -3.66 4.36
C PHE A 4 -10.02 -4.59 3.54
N GLY A 5 -10.80 -5.45 4.21
CA GLY A 5 -11.76 -6.33 3.56
C GLY A 5 -12.83 -5.62 2.72
N GLN A 6 -13.34 -4.48 3.20
CA GLN A 6 -14.32 -3.70 2.45
C GLN A 6 -13.70 -3.06 1.20
N GLN A 7 -12.44 -2.60 1.30
CA GLN A 7 -11.70 -2.07 0.16
C GLN A 7 -11.44 -3.16 -0.88
N LEU A 8 -11.05 -4.36 -0.43
CA LEU A 8 -10.85 -5.52 -1.30
C LEU A 8 -12.12 -5.87 -2.06
N ARG A 9 -13.27 -5.87 -1.39
CA ARG A 9 -14.58 -6.09 -2.01
C ARG A 9 -14.91 -5.06 -3.07
N GLN A 10 -14.64 -3.78 -2.80
CA GLN A 10 -14.89 -2.70 -3.75
C GLN A 10 -14.04 -2.87 -5.01
N ILE A 11 -12.76 -3.18 -4.84
CA ILE A 11 -11.83 -3.37 -5.98
C ILE A 11 -12.25 -4.56 -6.81
N ARG A 12 -12.62 -5.69 -6.18
CA ARG A 12 -13.18 -6.86 -6.87
C ARG A 12 -14.40 -6.47 -7.72
N GLN A 13 -15.32 -5.70 -7.15
CA GLN A 13 -16.53 -5.27 -7.86
C GLN A 13 -16.26 -4.29 -8.99
N GLN A 14 -15.32 -3.35 -8.80
CA GLN A 14 -14.90 -2.39 -9.84
C GLN A 14 -14.24 -3.09 -11.03
N GLN A 15 -13.50 -4.18 -10.79
CA GLN A 15 -12.91 -5.00 -11.84
C GLN A 15 -13.91 -5.97 -12.49
N GLY A 16 -15.17 -5.99 -12.04
CA GLY A 16 -16.23 -6.83 -12.60
C GLY A 16 -16.17 -8.31 -12.17
N TYR A 17 -15.33 -8.66 -11.19
CA TYR A 17 -15.16 -10.06 -10.78
C TYR A 17 -16.27 -10.54 -9.83
N GLY A 18 -16.76 -11.76 -10.10
CA GLY A 18 -17.51 -12.53 -9.12
C GLY A 18 -16.64 -12.97 -7.94
N LEU A 19 -17.26 -13.27 -6.79
CA LEU A 19 -16.53 -13.73 -5.59
C LEU A 19 -15.70 -15.00 -5.88
N ASN A 20 -16.29 -15.97 -6.58
CA ASN A 20 -15.64 -17.24 -6.89
C ASN A 20 -14.50 -17.10 -7.90
N GLU A 21 -14.68 -16.24 -8.90
CA GLU A 21 -13.68 -15.96 -9.93
C GLU A 21 -12.46 -15.28 -9.31
N PHE A 22 -12.70 -14.25 -8.49
CA PHE A 22 -11.62 -13.55 -7.81
C PHE A 22 -10.91 -14.42 -6.77
N ALA A 23 -11.64 -15.26 -6.04
CA ALA A 23 -11.04 -16.21 -5.11
C ALA A 23 -10.11 -17.19 -5.84
N LYS A 24 -10.53 -17.69 -7.00
CA LYS A 24 -9.71 -18.58 -7.84
C LYS A 24 -8.45 -17.86 -8.33
N GLU A 25 -8.58 -16.61 -8.76
CA GLU A 25 -7.47 -15.78 -9.22
C GLU A 25 -6.42 -15.55 -8.12
N LEU A 26 -6.88 -15.26 -6.90
CA LEU A 26 -6.02 -15.10 -5.73
C LEU A 26 -5.46 -16.43 -5.18
N GLY A 27 -6.00 -17.57 -5.63
CA GLY A 27 -5.65 -18.90 -5.14
C GLY A 27 -6.16 -19.19 -3.73
N VAL A 28 -7.31 -18.63 -3.35
CA VAL A 28 -7.93 -18.77 -2.02
C VAL A 28 -9.31 -19.42 -2.13
N SER A 29 -9.86 -19.87 -1.00
CA SER A 29 -11.25 -20.34 -0.98
C SER A 29 -12.24 -19.17 -1.04
N PRO A 30 -13.40 -19.32 -1.71
CA PRO A 30 -14.45 -18.29 -1.71
C PRO A 30 -14.95 -17.94 -0.31
N ALA A 31 -14.98 -18.93 0.59
CA ALA A 31 -15.36 -18.73 1.99
C ALA A 31 -14.35 -17.86 2.74
N TYR A 32 -13.04 -18.07 2.51
CA TYR A 32 -11.98 -17.23 3.05
C TYR A 32 -12.08 -15.79 2.52
N LEU A 33 -12.22 -15.62 1.20
CA LEU A 33 -12.36 -14.29 0.60
C LEU A 33 -13.61 -13.56 1.14
N SER A 34 -14.74 -14.26 1.26
CA SER A 34 -15.96 -13.69 1.86
C SER A 34 -15.76 -13.27 3.32
N ASN A 35 -15.09 -14.09 4.13
CA ASN A 35 -14.81 -13.75 5.52
C ASN A 35 -13.84 -12.57 5.64
N LEU A 36 -12.87 -12.49 4.74
CA LEU A 36 -11.95 -11.35 4.63
C LEU A 36 -12.71 -10.08 4.25
N GLU A 37 -13.53 -10.12 3.19
CA GLU A 37 -14.32 -8.97 2.71
C GLU A 37 -15.35 -8.46 3.73
N THR A 38 -15.85 -9.34 4.59
CA THR A 38 -16.82 -9.01 5.64
C THR A 38 -16.18 -8.70 7.00
N GLY A 39 -14.85 -8.77 7.10
CA GLY A 39 -14.11 -8.50 8.34
C GLY A 39 -14.21 -9.61 9.39
N LYS A 40 -14.82 -10.76 9.08
CA LYS A 40 -14.87 -11.95 9.95
C LYS A 40 -13.51 -12.63 10.10
N THR A 41 -12.60 -12.39 9.16
CA THR A 41 -11.20 -12.82 9.22
C THR A 41 -10.32 -11.64 8.85
N GLN A 42 -9.33 -11.34 9.69
CA GLN A 42 -8.37 -10.23 9.48
C GLN A 42 -6.95 -10.74 9.22
N THR A 43 -6.73 -12.05 9.40
CA THR A 43 -5.44 -12.68 9.12
C THR A 43 -5.27 -12.87 7.62
N ILE A 44 -4.43 -12.04 7.02
CA ILE A 44 -4.03 -12.14 5.62
C ILE A 44 -2.77 -13.00 5.56
N GLN A 45 -2.78 -14.06 4.76
CA GLN A 45 -1.58 -14.84 4.54
C GLN A 45 -0.60 -14.04 3.65
N LEU A 46 0.70 -14.09 3.94
CA LEU A 46 1.71 -13.24 3.31
C LEU A 46 1.79 -13.42 1.78
N ASP A 47 1.61 -14.66 1.32
CA ASP A 47 1.51 -15.04 -0.08
C ASP A 47 0.30 -14.42 -0.79
N ILE A 48 -0.83 -14.28 -0.10
CA ILE A 48 -2.01 -13.57 -0.59
C ILE A 48 -1.74 -12.07 -0.67
N LEU A 49 -1.06 -11.49 0.32
CA LEU A 49 -0.71 -10.07 0.32
C LEU A 49 0.15 -9.70 -0.89
N SER A 50 1.14 -10.52 -1.24
CA SER A 50 1.99 -10.32 -2.42
C SER A 50 1.18 -10.39 -3.72
N LYS A 51 0.32 -11.40 -3.89
CA LYS A 51 -0.55 -11.52 -5.07
C LYS A 51 -1.55 -10.37 -5.17
N LEU A 52 -2.09 -9.92 -4.03
CA LEU A 52 -2.96 -8.75 -3.98
C LEU A 52 -2.19 -7.49 -4.41
N GLN A 53 -0.93 -7.31 -3.99
CA GLN A 53 -0.13 -6.16 -4.44
C GLN A 53 0.14 -6.15 -5.95
N GLU A 54 0.42 -7.32 -6.52
CA GLU A 54 0.67 -7.49 -7.95
C GLU A 54 -0.62 -7.35 -8.79
N GLN A 55 -1.71 -7.99 -8.38
CA GLN A 55 -2.97 -7.95 -9.10
C GLN A 55 -3.76 -6.66 -8.91
N LEU A 56 -3.78 -6.10 -7.69
CA LEU A 56 -4.50 -4.85 -7.46
C LEU A 56 -3.71 -3.63 -7.91
N HIS A 57 -2.43 -3.76 -8.31
CA HIS A 57 -1.56 -2.63 -8.66
C HIS A 57 -1.74 -1.46 -7.67
N LEU A 58 -2.00 -1.74 -6.38
CA LEU A 58 -2.72 -0.85 -5.43
C LEU A 58 -2.48 0.63 -5.72
N SER A 59 -3.24 1.14 -6.68
CA SER A 59 -3.29 2.54 -7.03
C SER A 59 -4.28 3.03 -6.01
N VAL A 60 -3.73 3.55 -4.92
CA VAL A 60 -4.47 4.15 -3.83
C VAL A 60 -5.61 4.97 -4.44
N ASN A 61 -6.83 4.49 -4.21
CA ASN A 61 -8.09 4.88 -4.87
C ASN A 61 -8.21 6.40 -5.14
N GLU A 62 -8.74 6.76 -6.31
CA GLU A 62 -9.18 8.13 -6.69
C GLU A 62 -10.40 8.65 -5.89
N ASN A 63 -10.85 7.90 -4.87
CA ASN A 63 -11.97 8.28 -3.99
C ASN A 63 -11.56 8.40 -2.51
N VAL A 64 -10.27 8.41 -2.26
CA VAL A 64 -9.71 8.74 -0.97
C VAL A 64 -9.62 10.26 -0.90
N PRO A 65 -10.13 10.94 0.15
CA PRO A 65 -9.89 12.37 0.34
C PRO A 65 -8.40 12.64 0.11
N VAL A 66 -8.06 13.68 -0.65
CA VAL A 66 -6.70 13.90 -1.18
C VAL A 66 -5.60 13.76 -0.10
N ASP A 67 -5.93 14.13 1.13
CA ASP A 67 -5.06 13.98 2.31
C ASP A 67 -4.73 12.51 2.62
N ASP A 68 -5.72 11.62 2.63
CA ASP A 68 -5.55 10.21 2.99
C ASP A 68 -4.70 9.46 1.94
N GLN A 69 -4.80 9.82 0.65
CA GLN A 69 -4.01 9.19 -0.42
C GLN A 69 -2.51 9.50 -0.26
N PHE A 70 -2.20 10.74 0.14
CA PHE A 70 -0.83 11.16 0.43
C PHE A 70 -0.28 10.39 1.64
N ILE A 71 -1.05 10.25 2.72
CA ILE A 71 -0.65 9.49 3.91
C ILE A 71 -0.37 8.02 3.58
N PHE A 72 -1.22 7.36 2.79
CA PHE A 72 -0.97 5.96 2.38
C PHE A 72 0.31 5.82 1.54
N ARG A 73 0.60 6.78 0.65
CA ARG A 73 1.84 6.79 -0.13
C ARG A 73 3.05 6.98 0.78
N LEU A 74 2.97 7.83 1.78
CA LEU A 74 4.02 8.06 2.76
C LEU A 74 4.30 6.82 3.61
N ASP A 75 3.25 6.15 4.11
CA ASP A 75 3.36 4.91 4.88
C ASP A 75 3.99 3.78 4.06
N ARG A 76 3.63 3.67 2.78
CA ARG A 76 4.24 2.70 1.87
C ARG A 76 5.72 3.03 1.65
N LEU A 77 6.05 4.29 1.36
CA LEU A 77 7.43 4.73 1.15
C LEU A 77 8.29 4.42 2.38
N LYS A 78 7.77 4.70 3.58
CA LYS A 78 8.44 4.38 4.85
C LYS A 78 8.78 2.90 4.97
N ARG A 79 7.83 2.00 4.68
CA ARG A 79 8.09 0.54 4.72
C ARG A 79 9.16 0.13 3.73
N LEU A 80 9.05 0.59 2.48
CA LEU A 80 10.02 0.25 1.43
C LEU A 80 11.43 0.73 1.77
N LEU A 81 11.58 1.95 2.31
CA LEU A 81 12.87 2.47 2.73
C LEU A 81 13.44 1.71 3.94
N ALA A 82 12.60 1.29 4.90
CA ALA A 82 13.05 0.48 6.03
C ALA A 82 13.53 -0.91 5.59
N GLU A 83 12.79 -1.58 4.71
CA GLU A 83 13.20 -2.86 4.11
C GLU A 83 14.49 -2.72 3.29
N LEU A 84 14.59 -1.63 2.52
CA LEU A 84 15.80 -1.32 1.76
C LEU A 84 16.98 -1.01 2.67
N HIS A 85 16.78 -0.33 3.80
CA HIS A 85 17.87 -0.05 4.73
C HIS A 85 18.43 -1.34 5.33
N CYS A 86 17.58 -2.32 5.66
CA CYS A 86 18.02 -3.62 6.15
C CYS A 86 18.84 -4.43 5.12
N SER A 87 18.53 -4.29 3.82
CA SER A 87 19.19 -5.06 2.74
C SER A 87 20.35 -4.31 2.07
N ASN A 88 20.28 -2.99 1.98
CA ASN A 88 21.28 -2.11 1.38
C ASN A 88 21.22 -0.70 2.00
N PRO A 89 21.88 -0.48 3.16
CA PRO A 89 21.84 0.78 3.90
C PRO A 89 22.25 1.99 3.05
N ARG A 90 23.31 1.84 2.24
CA ARG A 90 23.88 2.93 1.45
C ARG A 90 22.90 3.48 0.41
N VAL A 91 22.11 2.61 -0.23
CA VAL A 91 21.11 3.05 -1.22
C VAL A 91 19.90 3.67 -0.51
N ALA A 92 19.47 3.11 0.63
CA ALA A 92 18.39 3.69 1.41
C ALA A 92 18.72 5.12 1.89
N GLU A 93 19.90 5.32 2.45
CA GLU A 93 20.37 6.64 2.90
C GLU A 93 20.46 7.64 1.76
N TYR A 94 20.97 7.22 0.59
CA TYR A 94 21.01 8.08 -0.59
C TYR A 94 19.60 8.55 -1.01
N LEU A 95 18.62 7.65 -1.04
CA LEU A 95 17.25 8.00 -1.42
C LEU A 95 16.57 8.92 -0.40
N VAL A 96 16.84 8.73 0.89
CA VAL A 96 16.39 9.64 1.95
C VAL A 96 16.99 11.03 1.75
N ALA A 97 18.31 11.13 1.56
CA ALA A 97 19.00 12.39 1.36
C ALA A 97 18.50 13.16 0.13
N MET A 98 18.20 12.46 -0.98
CA MET A 98 17.60 13.08 -2.17
C MET A 98 16.22 13.67 -1.90
N ALA A 99 15.40 12.99 -1.09
CA ALA A 99 14.09 13.50 -0.69
C ALA A 99 14.21 14.73 0.22
N GLU A 100 15.13 14.72 1.19
CA GLU A 100 15.42 15.85 2.07
C GLU A 100 15.91 17.07 1.28
N GLN A 101 16.89 16.88 0.39
CA GLN A 101 17.38 17.94 -0.49
C GLN A 101 16.26 18.53 -1.36
N GLY A 102 15.38 17.69 -1.91
CA GLY A 102 14.22 18.15 -2.67
C GLY A 102 13.28 19.04 -1.85
N ILE A 103 13.08 18.72 -0.57
CA ILE A 103 12.26 19.51 0.36
C ILE A 103 12.95 20.85 0.69
N ASP A 104 14.26 20.81 0.97
CA ASP A 104 15.05 21.99 1.32
C ASP A 104 15.13 23.00 0.16
N LEU A 105 15.21 22.52 -1.08
CA LEU A 105 15.17 23.37 -2.27
C LEU A 105 13.86 24.16 -2.39
N ILE A 106 12.76 23.60 -1.90
CA ILE A 106 11.43 24.23 -1.94
C ILE A 106 11.22 25.13 -0.70
N ASN A 107 11.92 24.86 0.41
CA ASN A 107 11.87 25.63 1.66
C ASN A 107 13.27 26.13 2.07
N PRO A 108 13.83 27.14 1.38
CA PRO A 108 15.21 27.58 1.58
C PRO A 108 15.51 28.17 2.98
N ALA A 109 14.50 28.39 3.83
CA ALA A 109 14.64 29.05 5.12
C ALA A 109 15.25 28.20 6.25
N LYS A 110 15.63 26.93 6.01
CA LYS A 110 16.36 26.10 7.02
C LYS A 110 17.84 25.89 6.71
N GLY A 111 18.35 26.41 5.60
CA GLY A 111 19.75 26.31 5.20
C GLY A 111 20.55 27.58 5.49
N SER A 112 20.60 28.04 6.74
CA SER A 112 21.64 29.00 7.16
C SER A 112 21.85 28.93 8.67
N GLY A 113 22.64 27.95 9.09
CA GLY A 113 23.20 27.85 10.42
C GLY A 113 24.57 27.17 10.29
N ILE A 114 25.58 28.00 10.01
CA ILE A 114 27.00 27.68 10.26
C ILE A 114 27.17 27.41 11.75
#